data_AF-A0A8J8C1A1-F1
#
_entry.id   AF-A0A8J8C1A1-F1
#
_cell.length_a   1.000
_cell.length_b   1.000
_cell.length_c   1.000
_cell.angle_alpha   90.00
_cell.angle_beta   90.00
_cell.angle_gamma   90.00
#
_symmetry.space_group_name_H-M   'P 1'
#
loop_
_entity.id
_entity.type
_entity.pdbx_description
1 polymer ?
#
loop_
_entity_poly.entity_id
_entity_poly.type
_entity_poly.pdbx_seq_one_letter_code
_entity_poly.pdbx_strand_id
1 'polypeptide(L)'
;GIDEKNSLFIEKKKVSGAASCKKWGSLFHHMTLLVECDLENMKALTHKNKGRTASNFCEVVNTGGNMKAILFEIAQNFQRRFGVTFKSDKLTEEERALAEELLGKKYRKKEWNFMGIDPF
;
A
#
# COMPACT_ATOMS: atom_id res chain seq x y z
N GLY A 1 -7.03 -18.41 -4.12
CA GLY A 1 -7.45 -17.96 -2.77
C GLY A 1 -8.21 -16.66 -2.85
N ILE A 2 -9.01 -16.31 -1.82
CA ILE A 2 -9.62 -14.98 -1.71
C ILE A 2 -8.50 -13.93 -1.74
N ASP A 3 -8.61 -12.92 -2.59
CA ASP A 3 -7.69 -11.77 -2.67
C ASP A 3 -6.20 -12.12 -2.96
N GLU A 4 -5.94 -13.31 -3.53
CA GLU A 4 -4.58 -13.82 -3.76
C GLU A 4 -3.75 -12.96 -4.71
N LYS A 5 -4.39 -12.28 -5.67
CA LYS A 5 -3.69 -11.41 -6.63
C LYS A 5 -3.19 -10.09 -6.00
N ASN A 6 -3.74 -9.71 -4.85
CA ASN A 6 -3.42 -8.45 -4.18
C ASN A 6 -2.81 -8.66 -2.79
N SER A 7 -2.53 -9.90 -2.39
CA SER A 7 -2.05 -10.21 -1.04
C SER A 7 -0.89 -11.19 -1.11
N LEU A 8 0.12 -10.99 -0.26
CA LEU A 8 1.17 -11.97 -0.02
C LEU A 8 0.86 -12.77 1.24
N PHE A 9 1.27 -14.03 1.21
CA PHE A 9 1.06 -14.98 2.29
C PHE A 9 2.35 -15.70 2.65
N ILE A 10 2.56 -15.91 3.96
CA ILE A 10 3.57 -16.82 4.50
C ILE A 10 2.81 -17.89 5.27
N GLU A 11 3.00 -19.17 4.91
CA GLU A 11 2.32 -20.29 5.58
C GLU A 11 0.77 -20.12 5.66
N LYS A 12 0.16 -19.59 4.60
CA LYS A 12 -1.28 -19.25 4.50
C LYS A 12 -1.75 -18.09 5.39
N LYS A 13 -0.83 -17.42 6.10
CA LYS A 13 -1.10 -16.20 6.86
C LYS A 13 -0.81 -14.98 6.01
N LYS A 14 -1.72 -14.00 6.00
CA LYS A 14 -1.60 -12.78 5.19
C LYS A 14 -0.57 -11.85 5.81
N VAL A 15 0.37 -11.36 5.00
CA VAL A 15 1.42 -10.42 5.42
C VAL A 15 1.41 -9.10 4.65
N SER A 16 0.60 -8.98 3.60
CA SER A 16 0.54 -7.76 2.80
C SER A 16 -0.83 -7.52 2.18
N GLY A 17 -1.06 -6.31 1.69
CA GLY A 17 -2.19 -5.98 0.82
C GLY A 17 -1.78 -4.95 -0.23
N ALA A 18 -2.33 -5.05 -1.43
CA ALA A 18 -2.02 -4.17 -2.55
C ALA A 18 -3.29 -3.64 -3.21
N ALA A 19 -3.19 -2.47 -3.83
CA ALA A 19 -4.23 -1.90 -4.66
C ALA A 19 -3.60 -1.24 -5.89
N SER A 20 -4.37 -1.19 -6.97
CA SER A 20 -3.89 -0.64 -8.25
C SER A 20 -4.94 0.21 -8.91
N CYS A 21 -4.50 1.23 -9.63
CA CYS A 21 -5.32 2.07 -10.50
C CYS A 21 -4.64 2.20 -11.86
N LYS A 22 -5.39 2.03 -12.95
CA LYS A 22 -4.91 2.25 -14.32
C LYS A 22 -5.70 3.39 -14.95
N LYS A 23 -5.02 4.45 -15.38
CA LYS A 23 -5.65 5.62 -16.01
C LYS A 23 -4.66 6.30 -16.97
N TRP A 24 -5.16 6.82 -18.09
CA TRP A 24 -4.37 7.60 -19.05
C TRP A 24 -3.04 6.95 -19.48
N GLY A 25 -3.08 5.65 -19.78
CA GLY A 25 -1.88 4.89 -20.16
C GLY A 25 -0.91 4.57 -19.01
N SER A 26 -1.19 5.04 -17.79
CA SER A 26 -0.36 4.85 -16.60
C SER A 26 -0.95 3.80 -15.66
N LEU A 27 -0.07 3.11 -14.92
CA LEU A 27 -0.42 2.17 -13.86
C LEU A 27 0.18 2.67 -12.54
N PHE A 28 -0.68 2.92 -11.56
CA PHE A 28 -0.29 3.12 -10.18
C PHE A 28 -0.56 1.83 -9.40
N HIS A 29 0.47 1.24 -8.84
CA HIS A 29 0.39 0.05 -7.97
C HIS A 29 1.10 0.36 -6.66
N HIS A 30 0.41 0.17 -5.54
CA HIS A 30 1.01 0.32 -4.22
C HIS A 30 0.69 -0.88 -3.33
N MET A 31 1.60 -1.19 -2.41
CA MET A 31 1.50 -2.32 -1.50
C MET A 31 1.87 -1.89 -0.08
N THR A 32 1.18 -2.48 0.89
CA THR A 32 1.53 -2.45 2.31
C THR A 32 2.07 -3.83 2.71
N LEU A 33 3.26 -3.88 3.29
CA LEU A 33 3.86 -5.08 3.89
C LEU A 33 3.94 -4.91 5.41
N LEU A 34 3.46 -5.90 6.16
CA LEU A 34 3.44 -5.90 7.61
C LEU A 34 4.78 -6.46 8.13
N VAL A 35 5.65 -5.60 8.66
CA VAL A 35 6.99 -6.01 9.13
C VAL A 35 7.00 -6.23 10.64
N GLU A 36 6.75 -5.17 11.42
CA GLU A 36 6.69 -5.21 12.90
C GLU A 36 5.56 -4.27 13.38
N CYS A 37 4.36 -4.44 12.83
CA CYS A 37 3.20 -3.62 13.16
C CYS A 37 2.51 -4.09 14.46
N ASP A 38 1.85 -3.18 15.17
CA ASP A 38 0.89 -3.52 16.24
C ASP A 38 -0.40 -4.07 15.62
N LEU A 39 -0.45 -5.40 15.48
CA LEU A 39 -1.57 -6.09 14.85
C LEU A 39 -2.82 -6.10 15.72
N GLU A 40 -2.68 -6.00 17.04
CA GLU A 40 -3.81 -5.93 17.97
C GLU A 40 -4.55 -4.61 17.82
N ASN A 41 -3.81 -3.50 17.84
CA ASN A 41 -4.40 -2.18 17.63
C ASN A 41 -4.97 -2.04 16.22
N MET A 42 -4.27 -2.53 15.19
CA MET A 42 -4.81 -2.56 13.82
C MET A 42 -6.13 -3.31 13.75
N LYS A 43 -6.23 -4.48 14.40
CA LYS A 43 -7.47 -5.27 14.47
C LYS A 43 -8.58 -4.54 15.22
N ALA A 44 -8.26 -3.84 16.30
CA ALA A 44 -9.23 -3.08 17.09
C ALA A 44 -9.82 -1.88 16.31
N LEU A 45 -9.00 -1.20 15.51
CA LEU A 45 -9.40 -0.03 14.71
C LEU A 45 -10.06 -0.40 13.37
N THR A 46 -9.88 -1.64 12.91
CA THR A 46 -10.48 -2.11 11.67
C THR A 46 -11.93 -2.53 11.90
N HIS A 47 -12.88 -1.77 11.34
CA HIS A 47 -14.28 -2.19 11.33
C HIS A 47 -14.44 -3.56 10.66
N LYS A 48 -15.21 -4.45 11.28
CA LYS A 48 -15.59 -5.75 10.69
C LYS A 48 -16.36 -5.51 9.39
N ASN A 49 -15.64 -5.61 8.28
CA ASN A 49 -16.22 -5.45 6.96
C ASN A 49 -16.93 -6.76 6.57
N LYS A 50 -18.16 -6.69 6.05
CA LYS A 50 -18.89 -7.87 5.55
C LYS A 50 -18.36 -8.39 4.21
N GLY A 51 -17.38 -7.70 3.61
CA GLY A 51 -16.76 -8.07 2.35
C GLY A 51 -15.92 -9.36 2.42
N ARG A 52 -15.73 -10.00 1.25
CA ARG A 52 -14.85 -11.18 1.10
C ARG A 52 -13.39 -10.76 0.89
N THR A 53 -12.71 -10.28 1.93
CA THR A 53 -11.28 -9.93 1.88
C THR A 53 -10.43 -10.99 2.58
N ALA A 54 -9.19 -11.23 2.14
CA ALA A 54 -8.33 -12.25 2.79
C ALA A 54 -8.12 -11.98 4.28
N SER A 55 -8.07 -10.71 4.70
CA SER A 55 -7.93 -10.31 6.10
C SER A 55 -9.10 -10.75 7.00
N ASN A 56 -10.25 -11.11 6.42
CA ASN A 56 -11.41 -11.63 7.15
C ASN A 56 -11.39 -13.16 7.33
N PHE A 57 -10.62 -13.89 6.51
CA PHE A 57 -10.65 -15.37 6.48
C PHE A 57 -9.30 -16.02 6.76
N CYS A 58 -8.23 -15.23 6.80
CA CYS A 58 -6.87 -15.70 7.09
C CYS A 58 -6.31 -14.94 8.28
N GLU A 59 -5.46 -15.60 9.06
CA GLU A 59 -4.65 -14.94 10.08
C GLU A 59 -3.75 -13.89 9.41
N VAL A 60 -3.65 -12.71 10.02
CA VAL A 60 -2.77 -11.63 9.57
C VAL A 60 -1.56 -11.60 10.49
N VAL A 61 -0.36 -11.62 9.92
CA VAL A 61 0.89 -11.64 10.69
C VAL A 61 1.92 -10.67 10.13
N ASN A 62 2.89 -10.38 10.96
CA ASN A 62 4.10 -9.65 10.62
C ASN A 62 5.10 -10.62 9.95
N THR A 63 5.85 -10.14 8.97
CA THR A 63 7.00 -10.88 8.41
C THR A 63 8.18 -10.93 9.38
N GLY A 64 8.27 -9.96 10.29
CA GLY A 64 9.48 -9.68 11.09
C GLY A 64 10.64 -9.18 10.23
N GLY A 65 11.76 -8.87 10.89
CA GLY A 65 13.05 -8.63 10.25
C GLY A 65 13.39 -7.14 10.02
N ASN A 66 14.54 -6.92 9.39
CA ASN A 66 15.07 -5.57 9.20
C ASN A 66 14.42 -4.87 8.00
N MET A 67 13.66 -3.80 8.27
CA MET A 67 12.96 -3.04 7.23
C MET A 67 13.87 -2.54 6.10
N LYS A 68 15.10 -2.10 6.40
CA LYS A 68 16.03 -1.62 5.36
C LYS A 68 16.49 -2.75 4.46
N ALA A 69 16.80 -3.92 5.03
CA ALA A 69 17.18 -5.10 4.27
C ALA A 69 16.02 -5.58 3.36
N ILE A 70 14.79 -5.58 3.90
CA ILE A 70 13.58 -5.92 3.12
C ILE A 70 13.39 -4.96 1.95
N LEU A 71 13.48 -3.64 2.18
CA LEU A 71 13.35 -2.64 1.11
C LEU A 71 14.44 -2.78 0.05
N PHE A 72 15.68 -3.07 0.47
CA PHE A 72 16.79 -3.33 -0.44
C PHE A 72 16.52 -4.55 -1.31
N GLU A 73 16.10 -5.67 -0.72
CA GLU A 73 15.77 -6.89 -1.46
C GLU A 73 14.60 -6.67 -2.42
N ILE A 74 13.56 -5.93 -2.02
CA ILE A 74 12.44 -5.57 -2.90
C ILE A 74 12.97 -4.78 -4.11
N ALA A 75 13.76 -3.72 -3.89
CA ALA A 75 14.30 -2.91 -4.97
C ALA A 75 15.18 -3.74 -5.93
N GLN A 76 16.06 -4.59 -5.39
CA GLN A 76 16.91 -5.47 -6.19
C GLN A 76 16.11 -6.48 -7.01
N ASN A 77 15.08 -7.10 -6.43
CA ASN A 77 14.24 -8.06 -7.13
C ASN A 77 13.41 -7.40 -8.24
N PHE A 78 12.86 -6.20 -8.00
CA PHE A 78 12.15 -5.43 -9.02
C PHE A 78 13.06 -5.07 -10.20
N GLN A 79 14.24 -4.53 -9.93
CA GLN A 79 15.22 -4.21 -10.97
C GLN A 79 15.56 -5.43 -11.83
N ARG A 80 15.90 -6.56 -11.21
CA ARG A 80 16.18 -7.82 -11.93
C ARG A 80 14.99 -8.33 -12.74
N ARG A 81 13.79 -8.32 -12.15
CA ARG A 81 12.59 -8.91 -12.75
C ARG A 81 12.08 -8.14 -13.96
N PHE A 82 12.24 -6.82 -13.95
CA PHE A 82 11.74 -5.93 -14.99
C PHE A 82 12.85 -5.38 -15.90
N GLY A 83 14.13 -5.68 -15.62
CA GLY A 83 15.25 -5.19 -16.42
C GLY A 83 15.41 -3.66 -16.32
N VAL A 84 15.09 -3.09 -15.16
CA VAL A 84 15.16 -1.63 -14.91
C VAL A 84 16.23 -1.32 -13.87
N THR A 85 16.68 -0.07 -13.84
CA THR A 85 17.58 0.43 -12.79
C THR A 85 16.87 1.52 -12.01
N PHE A 86 16.88 1.42 -10.68
CA PHE A 86 16.38 2.44 -9.78
C PHE A 86 17.54 3.33 -9.36
N LYS A 87 17.31 4.63 -9.41
CA LYS A 87 18.24 5.64 -8.92
C LYS A 87 17.54 6.40 -7.81
N SER A 88 18.27 6.66 -6.73
CA SER A 88 17.76 7.56 -5.69
C SER A 88 17.65 8.95 -6.29
N ASP A 89 16.47 9.55 -6.21
CA ASP A 89 16.22 10.90 -6.68
C ASP A 89 15.20 11.59 -5.77
N LYS A 90 15.07 12.91 -5.91
CA LYS A 90 14.05 13.70 -5.23
C LYS A 90 12.83 13.86 -6.14
N LEU A 91 11.69 14.17 -5.53
CA LEU A 91 10.51 14.60 -6.28
C LEU A 91 10.83 15.86 -7.09
N THR A 92 10.26 15.97 -8.30
CA THR A 92 10.36 17.19 -9.09
C THR A 92 9.56 18.33 -8.46
N GLU A 93 9.80 19.56 -8.92
CA GLU A 93 9.01 20.71 -8.48
C GLU A 93 7.52 20.54 -8.84
N GLU A 94 7.22 20.02 -10.04
CA GLU A 94 5.82 19.79 -10.44
C GLU A 94 5.14 18.73 -9.56
N GLU A 95 5.84 17.64 -9.24
CA GLU A 95 5.31 16.59 -8.36
C GLU A 95 5.05 17.12 -6.95
N ARG A 96 5.96 17.93 -6.41
CA ARG A 96 5.81 18.55 -5.09
C ARG A 96 4.66 19.55 -5.06
N ALA A 97 4.58 20.44 -6.05
CA ALA A 97 3.50 21.42 -6.16
C ALA A 97 2.13 20.74 -6.27
N LEU A 98 2.03 19.68 -7.09
CA LEU A 98 0.80 18.88 -7.19
C LEU A 98 0.44 18.19 -5.88
N ALA A 99 1.42 17.63 -5.17
CA ALA A 99 1.19 17.00 -3.86
C ALA A 99 0.67 18.00 -2.83
N GLU A 100 1.23 19.21 -2.77
CA GLU A 100 0.78 20.29 -1.88
C GLU A 100 -0.62 20.79 -2.22
N GLU A 101 -0.91 20.95 -3.52
CA GLU A 101 -2.23 21.33 -4.01
C GLU A 101 -3.29 20.29 -3.62
N LEU A 102 -3.03 19.01 -3.91
CA LEU A 102 -3.91 17.90 -3.56
C LEU A 102 -4.09 17.79 -2.05
N LEU A 103 -3.03 18.03 -1.27
CA LEU A 103 -3.11 18.06 0.19
C LEU A 103 -4.07 19.15 0.67
N GLY A 104 -3.92 20.38 0.17
CA GLY A 104 -4.71 21.53 0.58
C GLY A 104 -6.18 21.45 0.14
N LYS A 105 -6.42 21.02 -1.10
CA LYS A 105 -7.75 21.02 -1.71
C LYS A 105 -8.53 19.73 -1.44
N LYS A 106 -7.87 18.59 -1.22
CA LYS A 106 -8.51 17.28 -1.14
C LYS A 106 -8.17 16.50 0.13
N TYR A 107 -6.91 16.09 0.31
CA TYR A 107 -6.56 15.11 1.34
C TYR A 107 -6.66 15.63 2.78
N ARG A 108 -6.75 16.95 3.00
CA ARG A 108 -7.06 17.56 4.32
C ARG A 108 -8.56 17.73 4.58
N LYS A 109 -9.41 17.55 3.59
CA LYS A 109 -10.85 17.86 3.67
C LYS A 109 -11.62 16.71 4.32
N LYS A 110 -12.61 17.05 5.15
CA LYS A 110 -13.46 16.05 5.81
C LYS A 110 -14.38 15.38 4.81
N GLU A 111 -14.83 16.14 3.82
CA GLU A 111 -15.64 15.72 2.69
C GLU A 111 -14.99 14.54 1.96
N TRP A 112 -13.68 14.65 1.69
CA TRP A 112 -12.90 13.57 1.11
C TRP A 112 -12.76 12.38 2.07
N ASN A 113 -12.24 12.62 3.27
CA ASN A 113 -11.82 11.54 4.18
C ASN A 113 -12.99 10.77 4.83
N PHE A 114 -14.12 11.44 5.12
CA PHE A 114 -15.24 10.85 5.85
C PHE A 114 -16.49 10.62 4.98
N MET A 115 -16.66 11.40 3.90
CA MET A 115 -17.85 11.32 3.05
C MET A 115 -17.54 10.73 1.67
N GLY A 116 -16.27 10.57 1.31
CA GLY A 116 -15.86 10.08 -0.02
C GLY A 116 -16.25 11.02 -1.16
N ILE A 117 -16.53 12.29 -0.86
CA ILE A 117 -16.90 13.30 -1.86
C ILE A 117 -15.61 13.97 -2.32
N ASP A 118 -15.40 14.04 -3.64
CA ASP A 118 -14.27 14.78 -4.19
C ASP A 118 -14.56 16.29 -4.07
N PRO A 119 -13.81 17.05 -3.26
CA PRO A 119 -14.00 18.49 -3.12
C PRO A 119 -13.35 19.28 -4.28
N PHE A 120 -12.81 18.57 -5.27
CA PHE A 120 -12.05 19.09 -6.40
C PHE A 120 -12.89 19.12 -7.69
#